data_AF-A0A968BYM9-F1
#
_entry.id   AF-A0A968BYM9-F1
#
_cell.length_a   1.000
_cell.length_b   1.000
_cell.length_c   1.000
_cell.angle_alpha   90.00
_cell.angle_beta   90.00
_cell.angle_gamma   90.00
#
_symmetry.space_group_name_H-M   'P 1'
#
loop_
_entity.id
_entity.type
_entity.pdbx_description
1 polymer ?
#
loop_
_entity_poly.entity_id
_entity_poly.type
_entity_poly.pdbx_seq_one_letter_code
_entity_poly.pdbx_strand_id
1 'polypeptide(L)'
;MIGRDPELLMLKDMFRDAIEDAEVCVVTVVGDAGVGKSRLLYEFEKWIELLPQDVWYFVGRATPETEATPYGLIRRMFAYRFEILESDSAARVRDKFRAGMAAVLDADQADLVGQLIGLDFSASPAVQARLGSESFGELATGHKQRTHGDLPGGHSLG
;
A
#
# COMPACT_ATOMS: atom_id res chain seq x y z
N MET A 1 -22.17 -12.74 -14.96
CA MET A 1 -22.16 -11.27 -15.15
C MET A 1 -22.57 -11.04 -16.59
N ILE A 2 -23.71 -10.42 -16.90
CA ILE A 2 -24.17 -10.36 -18.31
C ILE A 2 -23.24 -9.42 -19.09
N GLY A 3 -22.50 -9.98 -20.06
CA GLY A 3 -21.77 -9.22 -21.08
C GLY A 3 -20.35 -8.78 -20.74
N ARG A 4 -19.73 -9.31 -19.67
CA ARG A 4 -18.32 -9.01 -19.31
C ARG A 4 -17.45 -10.24 -19.07
N ASP A 5 -17.92 -11.37 -19.57
CA ASP A 5 -17.18 -12.62 -19.51
C ASP A 5 -15.83 -12.54 -20.27
N PRO A 6 -15.71 -11.81 -21.41
CA PRO A 6 -14.41 -11.65 -22.08
C PRO A 6 -13.38 -10.88 -21.25
N GLU A 7 -13.76 -9.78 -20.61
CA GLU A 7 -12.85 -8.98 -19.78
C GLU A 7 -12.44 -9.72 -18.52
N LEU A 8 -13.37 -10.47 -17.92
CA LEU A 8 -13.06 -11.32 -16.77
C LEU A 8 -12.11 -12.46 -17.16
N LEU A 9 -12.30 -13.07 -18.34
CA LEU A 9 -11.38 -14.09 -18.86
C LEU A 9 -9.99 -13.50 -19.07
N MET A 10 -9.88 -12.32 -19.68
CA MET A 10 -8.61 -11.64 -19.89
C MET A 10 -7.86 -11.38 -18.57
N LEU A 11 -8.56 -10.92 -17.52
CA LEU A 11 -7.93 -10.74 -16.20
C LEU A 11 -7.42 -12.06 -15.60
N LYS A 12 -8.16 -13.15 -15.78
CA LYS A 12 -7.76 -14.48 -15.29
C LYS A 12 -6.55 -15.02 -16.04
N ASP A 13 -6.51 -14.87 -17.36
CA ASP A 13 -5.40 -15.32 -18.18
C ASP A 13 -4.13 -14.53 -17.82
N MET A 14 -4.21 -13.19 -17.76
CA MET A 14 -3.07 -12.35 -17.35
C MET A 14 -2.55 -12.67 -15.94
N PHE A 15 -3.44 -13.05 -15.02
CA PHE A 15 -3.03 -13.48 -13.68
C PHE A 15 -2.31 -14.82 -13.70
N ARG A 16 -2.80 -15.78 -14.50
CA ARG A 16 -2.16 -17.10 -14.63
C ARG A 16 -0.78 -16.99 -15.26
N ASP A 17 -0.67 -16.19 -16.32
CA ASP A 17 0.61 -15.93 -16.99
C ASP A 17 1.61 -15.30 -16.02
N ALA A 18 1.19 -14.30 -15.22
CA ALA A 18 2.05 -13.67 -14.21
C ALA A 18 2.55 -14.64 -13.14
N ILE A 19 1.73 -15.63 -12.75
CA ILE A 19 2.14 -16.67 -11.81
C ILE A 19 3.09 -17.68 -12.47
N GLU A 20 2.78 -18.10 -13.69
CA GLU A 20 3.56 -19.10 -14.43
C GLU A 20 4.97 -18.58 -14.75
N ASP A 21 5.07 -17.33 -15.21
CA ASP A 21 6.33 -16.70 -15.61
C ASP A 21 7.07 -16.02 -14.44
N ALA A 22 6.43 -15.93 -13.27
CA ALA A 22 6.93 -15.18 -12.10
C ALA A 22 7.28 -13.71 -12.43
N GLU A 23 6.48 -13.07 -13.30
CA GLU A 23 6.67 -11.69 -13.74
C GLU A 23 5.61 -10.73 -13.18
N VAL A 24 5.99 -9.46 -13.05
CA VAL A 24 5.08 -8.40 -12.60
C VAL A 24 4.17 -7.98 -13.75
N CYS A 25 2.86 -8.12 -13.54
CA CYS A 25 1.84 -7.69 -14.49
C CYS A 25 1.04 -6.49 -13.94
N VAL A 26 0.84 -5.46 -14.77
CA VAL A 26 0.04 -4.28 -14.43
C VAL A 26 -1.12 -4.16 -15.40
N VAL A 27 -2.34 -4.17 -14.86
CA VAL A 27 -3.57 -4.03 -15.64
C VAL A 27 -4.31 -2.76 -15.24
N THR A 28 -4.68 -1.95 -16.23
CA THR A 28 -5.50 -0.75 -16.01
C THR A 28 -6.90 -0.95 -16.57
N VAL A 29 -7.92 -0.89 -15.72
CA VAL A 29 -9.32 -1.01 -16.12
C VAL A 29 -9.94 0.37 -16.28
N VAL A 30 -10.20 0.78 -17.53
CA VAL A 30 -10.79 2.08 -17.88
C VAL A 30 -12.20 1.90 -18.44
N GLY A 31 -13.08 2.86 -18.15
CA GLY A 31 -14.42 2.90 -18.72
C GLY A 31 -15.30 3.90 -17.99
N ASP A 32 -16.47 4.18 -18.56
CA ASP A 32 -17.39 5.19 -18.01
C ASP A 32 -17.95 4.81 -16.62
N ALA A 33 -18.45 5.82 -15.91
CA ALA A 33 -19.16 5.61 -14.66
C ALA A 33 -20.36 4.68 -14.88
N GLY A 34 -20.57 3.72 -13.96
CA GLY A 34 -21.69 2.77 -14.05
C GLY A 34 -21.49 1.59 -15.00
N VAL A 35 -20.41 1.54 -15.80
CA VAL A 35 -20.21 0.48 -16.82
C VAL A 35 -19.85 -0.92 -16.25
N GLY A 36 -19.78 -1.04 -14.92
CA GLY A 36 -19.55 -2.32 -14.23
C GLY A 36 -18.10 -2.61 -13.80
N LYS A 37 -17.18 -1.64 -13.81
CA LYS A 37 -15.77 -1.84 -13.39
C LYS A 37 -15.62 -2.46 -12.01
N SER A 38 -16.34 -1.95 -11.01
CA SER A 38 -16.32 -2.50 -9.65
C SER A 38 -16.90 -3.91 -9.58
N ARG A 39 -17.89 -4.24 -10.44
CA ARG A 39 -18.43 -5.59 -10.52
C ARG A 39 -17.42 -6.54 -11.16
N LEU A 40 -16.69 -6.11 -12.19
CA LEU A 40 -15.63 -6.91 -12.81
C LEU A 40 -14.54 -7.28 -11.80
N LEU A 41 -14.02 -6.29 -11.07
CA LEU A 41 -13.01 -6.52 -10.03
C LEU A 41 -13.52 -7.40 -8.90
N TYR A 42 -14.78 -7.24 -8.49
CA TYR A 42 -15.41 -8.10 -7.47
C TYR A 42 -15.48 -9.57 -7.91
N GLU A 43 -15.86 -9.85 -9.16
CA GLU A 43 -15.91 -11.23 -9.67
C GLU A 43 -14.51 -11.84 -9.82
N PHE A 44 -13.52 -11.01 -10.19
CA PHE A 44 -12.13 -11.43 -10.25
C PHE A 44 -11.58 -11.77 -8.85
N GLU A 45 -11.86 -10.93 -7.85
CA GLU A 45 -11.53 -11.18 -6.44
C GLU A 45 -12.16 -12.47 -5.93
N LYS A 46 -13.46 -12.68 -6.19
CA LYS A 46 -14.15 -13.93 -5.83
C LYS A 46 -13.55 -15.16 -6.50
N TRP A 47 -13.04 -15.01 -7.72
CA TRP A 47 -12.33 -16.08 -8.39
C TRP A 47 -10.97 -16.37 -7.76
N ILE A 48 -10.20 -15.34 -7.39
CA ILE A 48 -8.92 -15.51 -6.67
C ILE A 48 -9.14 -16.26 -5.35
N GLU A 49 -10.18 -15.92 -4.58
CA GLU A 49 -10.51 -16.59 -3.31
C GLU A 49 -10.81 -18.11 -3.47
N LEU A 50 -11.19 -18.55 -4.68
CA LEU A 50 -11.50 -19.95 -4.97
C LEU A 50 -10.28 -20.74 -5.47
N LEU A 51 -9.14 -20.08 -5.66
CA LEU A 51 -7.91 -20.74 -6.07
C LEU A 51 -7.34 -21.57 -4.92
N PRO A 52 -6.68 -22.71 -5.23
CA PRO A 52 -6.05 -23.53 -4.21
C PRO A 52 -4.72 -22.93 -3.70
N GLN A 53 -4.20 -21.90 -4.35
CA GLN A 53 -2.96 -21.22 -3.94
C GLN A 53 -3.26 -20.11 -2.93
N ASP A 54 -2.36 -19.93 -1.97
CA ASP A 54 -2.40 -18.78 -1.07
C ASP A 54 -1.99 -17.51 -1.83
N VAL A 55 -2.97 -16.72 -2.26
CA VAL A 55 -2.74 -15.46 -2.98
C VAL A 55 -2.90 -14.30 -2.00
N TRP A 56 -1.85 -13.49 -1.83
CA TRP A 56 -1.95 -12.25 -1.08
C TRP A 56 -2.61 -11.18 -1.95
N TYR A 57 -3.85 -10.85 -1.60
CA TYR A 57 -4.61 -9.81 -2.26
C TYR A 57 -4.72 -8.56 -1.38
N PHE A 58 -4.59 -7.40 -1.99
CA PHE A 58 -4.67 -6.11 -1.33
C PHE A 58 -5.57 -5.16 -2.10
N VAL A 59 -6.48 -4.48 -1.38
CA VAL A 59 -7.37 -3.48 -1.96
C VAL A 59 -6.99 -2.10 -1.48
N GLY A 60 -6.73 -1.20 -2.43
CA GLY A 60 -6.53 0.20 -2.17
C GLY A 60 -7.60 1.05 -2.83
N ARG A 61 -8.11 2.07 -2.12
CA ARG A 61 -8.90 3.16 -2.72
C ARG A 61 -8.11 4.47 -2.65
N ALA A 62 -7.85 5.04 -3.82
CA ALA A 62 -7.40 6.42 -3.93
C ALA A 62 -8.63 7.32 -4.02
N THR A 63 -8.82 8.18 -3.02
CA THR A 63 -9.78 9.29 -3.05
C THR A 63 -9.00 10.61 -2.97
N PRO A 64 -9.56 11.76 -3.40
CA PRO A 64 -8.88 13.05 -3.30
C PRO A 64 -8.35 13.34 -1.88
N GLU A 65 -9.05 12.89 -0.84
CA GLU A 65 -8.65 13.04 0.56
C GLU A 65 -7.40 12.22 0.92
N THR A 66 -7.07 11.21 0.12
CA THR A 66 -5.89 10.35 0.31
C THR A 66 -4.65 10.85 -0.42
N GLU A 67 -4.78 11.90 -1.23
CA GLU A 67 -3.70 12.51 -2.01
C GLU A 67 -2.70 13.27 -1.13
N ALA A 68 -3.12 13.67 0.07
CA ALA A 68 -2.32 14.51 0.97
C ALA A 68 -1.10 13.81 1.61
N THR A 69 -0.99 12.49 1.50
CA THR A 69 0.08 11.71 2.14
C THR A 69 0.83 10.85 1.11
N PRO A 70 2.09 11.16 0.77
CA PRO A 70 2.93 10.30 -0.07
C PRO A 70 2.91 8.86 0.46
N TYR A 71 2.69 7.90 -0.43
CA TYR A 71 2.58 6.48 -0.10
C TYR A 71 1.50 6.10 0.93
N GLY A 72 0.57 6.99 1.27
CA GLY A 72 -0.46 6.76 2.29
C GLY A 72 -1.40 5.59 1.96
N LEU A 73 -1.59 5.28 0.67
CA LEU A 73 -2.31 4.08 0.24
C LEU A 73 -1.55 2.79 0.62
N ILE A 74 -0.27 2.73 0.24
CA ILE A 74 0.61 1.59 0.49
C ILE A 74 0.79 1.38 2.00
N ARG A 75 0.99 2.47 2.76
CA ARG A 75 1.06 2.43 4.23
C ARG A 75 -0.17 1.80 4.84
N ARG A 76 -1.38 2.18 4.40
CA ARG A 76 -2.64 1.62 4.91
C ARG A 76 -2.81 0.15 4.54
N MET A 77 -2.41 -0.24 3.34
CA MET A 77 -2.44 -1.65 2.91
C MET A 77 -1.59 -2.52 3.84
N PHE A 78 -0.35 -2.11 4.12
CA PHE A 78 0.51 -2.84 5.05
C PHE A 78 0.03 -2.74 6.50
N ALA A 79 -0.47 -1.59 6.95
CA ALA A 79 -0.98 -1.44 8.30
C ALA A 79 -2.15 -2.40 8.58
N TYR A 80 -3.09 -2.51 7.64
CA TYR A 80 -4.19 -3.47 7.74
C TYR A 80 -3.66 -4.91 7.76
N ARG A 81 -2.77 -5.26 6.83
CA ARG A 81 -2.25 -6.63 6.69
C ARG A 81 -1.39 -7.12 7.85
N PHE A 82 -0.65 -6.21 8.48
CA PHE A 82 0.24 -6.51 9.61
C PHE A 82 -0.40 -6.18 10.95
N GLU A 83 -1.71 -5.89 10.96
CA GLU A 83 -2.50 -5.58 12.15
C GLU A 83 -1.88 -4.44 12.98
N ILE A 84 -1.32 -3.44 12.30
CA ILE A 84 -0.74 -2.26 12.93
C ILE A 84 -1.89 -1.33 13.32
N LEU A 85 -2.04 -1.12 14.63
CA LEU A 85 -3.13 -0.31 15.20
C LEU A 85 -2.66 1.12 15.47
N GLU A 86 -3.59 2.07 15.47
CA GLU A 86 -3.29 3.46 15.83
C GLU A 86 -2.81 3.61 17.28
N SER A 87 -3.17 2.68 18.15
CA SER A 87 -2.74 2.62 19.55
C SER A 87 -1.39 1.93 19.76
N ASP A 88 -0.78 1.36 18.72
CA ASP A 88 0.53 0.73 18.85
C ASP A 88 1.62 1.78 19.08
N SER A 89 2.56 1.46 19.98
CA SER A 89 3.76 2.26 20.15
C SER A 89 4.65 2.17 18.90
N ALA A 90 5.46 3.19 18.64
CA ALA A 90 6.37 3.21 17.49
C ALA A 90 7.28 1.95 17.43
N ALA A 91 7.70 1.42 18.59
CA ALA A 91 8.45 0.17 18.65
C ALA A 91 7.62 -1.03 18.14
N ARG A 92 6.37 -1.18 18.61
CA ARG A 92 5.47 -2.25 18.14
C ARG A 92 5.15 -2.16 16.66
N VAL A 93 4.95 -0.94 16.15
CA VAL A 93 4.75 -0.71 14.71
C VAL A 93 5.92 -1.27 13.89
N ARG A 94 7.16 -0.97 14.31
CA ARG A 94 8.36 -1.48 13.63
C ARG A 94 8.47 -3.00 13.70
N ASP A 95 8.23 -3.57 14.88
CA ASP A 95 8.33 -5.02 15.07
C ASP A 95 7.30 -5.78 14.22
N LYS A 96 6.04 -5.30 14.22
CA LYS A 96 4.98 -5.86 13.36
C LYS A 96 5.31 -5.73 11.88
N PHE A 97 5.83 -4.57 11.46
CA PHE A 97 6.20 -4.35 10.07
C PHE A 97 7.33 -5.29 9.62
N ARG A 98 8.40 -5.42 10.42
CA ARG A 98 9.50 -6.36 10.15
C ARG A 98 9.01 -7.80 10.09
N ALA A 99 8.20 -8.23 11.06
CA ALA A 99 7.63 -9.56 11.10
C ALA A 99 6.76 -9.85 9.85
N GLY A 100 5.97 -8.86 9.43
CA GLY A 100 5.15 -8.94 8.23
C GLY A 100 5.94 -9.06 6.92
N MET A 101 7.11 -8.44 6.85
CA MET A 101 7.98 -8.44 5.66
C MET A 101 8.98 -9.60 5.62
N ALA A 102 9.17 -10.34 6.72
CA ALA A 102 10.24 -11.34 6.87
C ALA A 102 10.21 -12.49 5.86
N ALA A 103 9.06 -12.75 5.22
CA ALA A 103 8.94 -13.78 4.17
C ALA A 103 9.54 -13.34 2.82
N VAL A 104 9.73 -12.05 2.61
CA VAL A 104 10.12 -11.46 1.31
C VAL A 104 11.36 -10.58 1.37
N LEU A 105 11.65 -9.99 2.53
CA LEU A 105 12.76 -9.05 2.73
C LEU A 105 13.54 -9.39 4.00
N ASP A 106 14.84 -9.08 3.98
CA ASP A 106 15.63 -9.01 5.20
C ASP A 106 15.26 -7.78 6.05
N ALA A 107 15.81 -7.70 7.26
CA ALA A 107 15.49 -6.65 8.22
C ALA A 107 15.91 -5.24 7.74
N ASP A 108 17.03 -5.12 7.03
CA ASP A 108 17.54 -3.84 6.54
C ASP A 108 16.67 -3.30 5.40
N GLN A 109 16.26 -4.19 4.48
CA GLN A 109 15.32 -3.86 3.41
C GLN A 109 13.93 -3.51 3.98
N ALA A 110 13.46 -4.25 4.98
CA ALA A 110 12.19 -3.94 5.65
C ALA A 110 12.22 -2.55 6.31
N ASP A 111 13.33 -2.18 6.96
CA ASP A 111 13.49 -0.86 7.57
C ASP A 111 13.47 0.28 6.53
N LEU A 112 14.13 0.07 5.38
CA LEU A 112 14.12 1.03 4.27
C LEU A 112 12.72 1.22 3.70
N VAL A 113 11.99 0.13 3.43
CA VAL A 113 10.61 0.18 2.95
C VAL A 113 9.71 0.85 3.99
N GLY A 114 9.86 0.49 5.26
CA GLY A 114 9.14 1.10 6.37
C GLY A 114 9.33 2.61 6.42
N GLN A 115 10.58 3.08 6.32
CA GLN A 115 10.89 4.51 6.26
C GLN A 115 10.28 5.20 5.05
N LEU A 116 10.32 4.57 3.87
CA LEU A 116 9.78 5.12 2.63
C LEU A 116 8.26 5.33 2.71
N ILE A 117 7.54 4.39 3.33
CA ILE A 117 6.08 4.49 3.49
C ILE A 117 5.64 5.31 4.72
N GLY A 118 6.58 5.96 5.41
CA GLY A 118 6.30 6.88 6.51
C GLY A 118 6.26 6.25 7.92
N LEU A 119 6.76 5.03 8.10
CA LEU A 119 7.02 4.47 9.43
C LEU A 119 8.38 4.98 9.94
N ASP A 120 8.47 5.40 11.20
CA ASP A 120 9.72 5.96 11.72
C ASP A 120 10.76 4.86 12.03
N PHE A 121 11.65 4.65 11.06
CA PHE A 121 12.83 3.79 11.14
C PHE A 121 14.13 4.60 11.07
N SER A 122 14.08 5.91 11.36
CA SER A 122 15.24 6.80 11.23
C SER A 122 16.44 6.44 12.14
N ALA A 123 16.22 5.62 13.16
CA ALA A 123 17.25 5.07 14.04
C ALA A 123 17.91 3.79 13.48
N SER A 124 17.42 3.23 12.37
CA SER A 124 17.99 2.03 11.76
C SER A 124 19.31 2.33 11.05
N PRO A 125 20.38 1.52 11.25
CA PRO A 125 21.64 1.69 10.53
C PRO A 125 21.47 1.68 9.00
N ALA A 126 20.60 0.81 8.47
CA ALA A 126 20.33 0.70 7.04
C ALA A 126 19.72 2.00 6.48
N VAL A 127 18.79 2.59 7.22
CA VAL A 127 18.17 3.88 6.88
C VAL A 127 19.19 5.01 6.98
N GLN A 128 19.96 5.09 8.06
CA GLN A 128 20.98 6.12 8.25
C GLN A 128 22.04 6.14 7.15
N ALA A 129 22.46 4.95 6.67
CA ALA A 129 23.40 4.82 5.57
C ALA A 129 22.87 5.37 4.24
N ARG A 130 21.55 5.58 4.09
CA ARG A 130 20.89 6.01 2.86
C ARG A 130 20.21 7.38 2.95
N LEU A 131 19.97 7.90 4.15
CA LEU A 131 19.39 9.25 4.36
C LEU A 131 20.22 10.39 3.75
N GLY A 132 21.53 10.19 3.54
CA GLY A 132 22.40 11.14 2.85
C GLY A 132 22.44 10.99 1.32
N SER A 133 21.74 10.03 0.74
CA SER A 133 21.62 9.90 -0.72
C SER A 133 20.48 10.76 -1.25
N GLU A 134 20.74 11.56 -2.29
CA GLU A 134 19.75 12.50 -2.87
C GLU A 134 18.42 11.80 -3.23
N SER A 135 18.49 10.59 -3.79
CA SER A 135 17.30 9.84 -4.24
C SER A 135 16.38 9.34 -3.10
N PHE A 136 16.94 8.86 -1.98
CA PHE A 136 16.11 8.33 -0.88
C PHE A 136 15.70 9.43 0.10
N GLY A 137 16.56 10.43 0.29
CA GLY A 137 16.30 11.56 1.17
C GLY A 137 15.04 12.32 0.79
N GLU A 138 14.89 12.68 -0.49
CA GLU A 138 13.73 13.44 -0.99
C GLU A 138 12.41 12.65 -0.87
N LEU A 139 12.42 11.36 -1.23
CA LEU A 139 11.25 10.49 -1.16
C LEU A 139 10.79 10.22 0.28
N ALA A 140 11.74 10.11 1.22
CA ALA A 140 11.44 9.81 2.63
C ALA A 140 11.09 11.06 3.47
N THR A 141 11.63 12.25 3.15
CA THR A 141 11.41 13.47 3.95
C THR A 141 10.13 14.22 3.61
N GLY A 142 9.55 14.04 2.43
CA GLY A 142 8.26 14.67 2.06
C GLY A 142 7.09 14.36 3.02
N HIS A 143 7.21 13.31 3.83
CA HIS A 143 6.19 12.88 4.80
C HIS A 143 6.27 13.60 6.17
N LYS A 144 7.45 14.10 6.58
CA LYS A 144 7.66 14.60 7.97
C LYS A 144 7.11 16.02 8.22
N GLN A 145 6.69 16.76 7.20
CA GLN A 145 6.31 18.18 7.36
C GLN A 145 4.81 18.45 7.57
N ARG A 146 3.91 17.44 7.62
CA ARG A 146 2.46 17.70 7.67
C ARG A 146 1.68 17.08 8.84
N THR A 147 2.32 16.34 9.75
CA THR A 147 1.62 15.73 10.90
C THR A 147 1.79 16.48 12.22
N HIS A 148 2.29 17.71 12.23
CA HIS A 148 2.32 18.52 13.45
C HIS A 148 1.83 19.96 13.20
N GLY A 149 0.57 20.19 13.58
CA GLY A 149 0.03 21.49 14.00
C GLY A 149 -0.37 22.48 12.90
N ASP A 150 -1.66 22.55 12.59
CA ASP A 150 -2.41 23.79 12.80
C ASP A 150 -3.93 23.51 12.77
N LEU A 151 -4.52 23.36 13.95
CA LEU A 151 -5.93 23.68 14.18
C LEU A 151 -5.92 25.09 14.79
N PRO A 152 -6.36 26.15 14.08
CA PRO A 152 -6.66 27.39 14.77
C PRO A 152 -7.97 27.17 15.54
N GLY A 153 -7.80 26.88 16.84
CA GLY A 153 -8.82 27.08 17.85
C GLY A 153 -9.31 28.53 17.82
N GLY A 154 -10.60 28.68 18.09
CA GLY A 154 -11.32 29.93 17.88
C GLY A 154 -10.83 31.11 18.71
N HIS A 155 -11.19 32.30 18.23
CA HIS A 155 -11.43 33.45 19.09
C HIS A 155 -12.83 33.99 18.83
N SER A 156 -13.58 34.07 19.92
CA SER A 156 -14.87 34.69 20.09
C SER A 156 -14.70 36.20 20.32
N LEU A 157 -15.75 36.96 19.97
CA LEU A 157 -16.13 38.30 20.46
C LEU A 157 -15.42 39.53 19.88
N GLY A 158 -16.26 40.44 19.38
CA GLY A 158 -15.97 41.80 18.90
C GLY A 158 -17.16 42.32 18.11
#